data_AF-A0A0U2S5V6-F1
#
_entry.id   AF-A0A0U2S5V6-F1
#
_cell.length_a   1.000
_cell.length_b   1.000
_cell.length_c   1.000
_cell.angle_alpha   90.00
_cell.angle_beta   90.00
_cell.angle_gamma   90.00
#
_symmetry.space_group_name_H-M   'P 1'
#
loop_
_entity.id
_entity.type
_entity.pdbx_description
1 polymer ?
#
loop_
_entity_poly.entity_id
_entity_poly.type
_entity_poly.pdbx_seq_one_letter_code
_entity_poly.pdbx_strand_id
1 'polypeptide(L)'
;MIQRVEAYNAQLTVPLSLAECKAIGKNIAKWTHQRITEQGFAQYVADTHTPEIQAARGRKGGTVSKRGSVEDSERSLKPWEALGISRRTYYRHKKRQSEIE
;
A
#
# COMPACT_ATOMS: atom_id res chain seq x y z
N MET A 1 -20.47 0.67 13.48
CA MET A 1 -19.53 1.21 14.50
C MET A 1 -19.59 0.42 15.81
N ILE A 2 -20.76 0.23 16.41
CA ILE A 2 -20.91 -0.52 17.67
C ILE A 2 -20.27 -1.92 17.61
N GLN A 3 -20.59 -2.71 16.59
CA GLN A 3 -19.99 -4.04 16.39
C GLN A 3 -18.45 -4.03 16.38
N ARG A 4 -17.84 -2.97 15.84
CA ARG A 4 -16.38 -2.84 15.80
C ARG A 4 -15.81 -2.51 17.17
N VAL A 5 -16.51 -1.73 17.98
CA VAL A 5 -16.15 -1.47 19.38
C VAL A 5 -16.27 -2.77 20.19
N GLU A 6 -17.35 -3.53 20.03
CA GLU A 6 -17.55 -4.81 20.71
C GLU A 6 -16.46 -5.84 20.33
N ALA A 7 -16.07 -5.91 19.05
CA ALA A 7 -15.00 -6.79 18.59
C ALA A 7 -13.63 -6.47 19.23
N TYR A 8 -13.31 -5.19 19.44
CA TYR A 8 -12.10 -4.80 20.18
C TYR A 8 -12.26 -4.99 21.70
N ASN A 9 -13.45 -4.74 22.25
CA ASN A 9 -13.76 -4.96 23.67
C ASN A 9 -13.56 -6.43 24.09
N ALA A 10 -13.86 -7.37 23.20
CA ALA A 10 -13.67 -8.80 23.43
C ALA A 10 -12.19 -9.22 23.58
N GLN A 11 -11.25 -8.37 23.16
CA GLN A 11 -9.80 -8.62 23.28
C GLN A 11 -9.23 -8.10 24.61
N LEU A 12 -10.02 -7.38 25.41
CA LEU A 12 -9.60 -6.88 26.71
C LEU A 12 -9.63 -8.00 27.76
N THR A 13 -8.67 -7.97 28.67
CA THR A 13 -8.63 -8.89 29.82
C THR A 13 -9.83 -8.71 30.75
N VAL A 14 -10.35 -7.48 30.83
CA VAL A 14 -11.60 -7.14 31.52
C VAL A 14 -12.50 -6.36 30.54
N PRO A 15 -13.49 -7.01 29.92
CA PRO A 15 -14.37 -6.36 28.96
C PRO A 15 -15.32 -5.32 29.60
N LEU A 16 -15.60 -4.25 28.87
CA LEU A 16 -16.64 -3.27 29.21
C LEU A 16 -18.04 -3.85 29.04
N SER A 17 -19.03 -3.20 29.65
CA SER A 17 -20.43 -3.57 29.48
C SER A 17 -20.94 -3.29 28.06
N LEU A 18 -22.01 -4.00 27.65
CA LEU A 18 -22.64 -3.77 26.35
C LEU A 18 -23.21 -2.35 26.21
N ALA A 19 -23.65 -1.74 27.30
CA ALA A 19 -24.18 -0.38 27.30
C ALA A 19 -23.09 0.65 26.99
N GLU A 20 -21.90 0.49 27.58
CA GLU A 20 -20.75 1.35 27.33
C GLU A 20 -20.23 1.20 25.90
N CYS A 21 -20.11 -0.03 25.40
CA CYS A 21 -19.75 -0.29 24.01
C CYS A 21 -20.71 0.39 23.02
N LYS A 22 -22.03 0.31 23.31
CA LYS A 22 -23.06 1.01 22.52
C LYS A 22 -22.91 2.53 22.60
N ALA A 23 -22.63 3.09 23.78
CA ALA A 23 -22.45 4.53 23.96
C ALA A 23 -21.24 5.05 23.17
N ILE A 24 -20.10 4.38 23.29
CA ILE A 24 -18.87 4.70 22.55
C ILE A 24 -19.13 4.60 21.04
N GLY A 25 -19.71 3.48 20.59
CA GLY A 25 -20.00 3.26 19.18
C GLY A 25 -20.98 4.28 18.58
N LYS A 26 -22.00 4.69 19.33
CA LYS A 26 -22.95 5.75 18.92
C LYS A 26 -22.29 7.11 18.83
N ASN A 27 -21.48 7.48 19.82
CA ASN A 27 -20.81 8.78 19.84
C ASN A 27 -19.85 8.93 18.65
N ILE A 28 -19.02 7.91 18.41
CA ILE A 28 -18.11 7.90 17.26
C ILE A 28 -18.91 7.97 15.95
N ALA A 29 -19.93 7.12 15.79
CA ALA A 29 -20.76 7.12 14.58
C ALA A 29 -21.41 8.47 14.31
N LYS A 30 -21.94 9.13 15.35
CA LYS A 30 -22.54 10.47 15.24
C LYS A 30 -21.49 11.50 14.80
N TRP A 31 -20.34 11.53 15.46
CA TRP A 31 -19.30 12.50 15.14
C TRP A 31 -18.78 12.33 13.71
N THR A 32 -18.49 11.09 13.30
CA THR A 32 -17.97 10.79 11.96
C THR A 32 -18.99 11.11 10.89
N HIS A 33 -20.26 10.72 11.08
CA HIS A 33 -21.32 11.00 10.11
C HIS A 33 -21.59 12.50 9.94
N GLN A 34 -21.39 13.30 11.00
CA GLN A 34 -21.60 14.74 10.94
C GLN A 34 -20.43 15.51 10.30
N ARG A 35 -19.20 14.97 10.35
CA ARG A 35 -17.99 15.75 10.03
C ARG A 35 -17.18 15.19 8.86
N ILE A 36 -17.22 13.89 8.62
CA ILE A 36 -16.53 13.26 7.50
C ILE A 36 -17.50 13.22 6.34
N THR A 37 -17.44 14.24 5.49
CA THR A 37 -18.28 14.38 4.29
C THR A 37 -17.43 14.24 3.03
N GLU A 38 -18.06 13.84 1.92
CA GLU A 38 -17.37 13.77 0.62
C GLU A 38 -16.81 15.13 0.20
N GLN A 39 -17.56 16.20 0.42
CA GLN A 39 -17.11 17.57 0.15
C GLN A 39 -15.92 17.96 1.02
N GLY A 40 -15.94 17.63 2.32
CA GLY A 40 -14.83 17.89 3.23
C GLY A 40 -13.58 17.11 2.84
N PHE A 41 -13.74 15.87 2.38
CA PHE A 41 -12.64 15.07 1.85
C PHE A 41 -12.10 15.64 0.54
N ALA A 42 -12.98 16.04 -0.39
CA ALA A 42 -12.58 16.67 -1.65
C ALA A 42 -11.81 17.98 -1.42
N GLN A 43 -12.25 18.81 -0.47
CA GLN A 43 -11.54 20.03 -0.09
C GLN A 43 -10.17 19.71 0.50
N TYR A 44 -10.09 18.76 1.45
CA TYR A 44 -8.82 18.29 2.00
C TYR A 44 -7.86 17.81 0.90
N VAL A 45 -8.36 17.08 -0.09
CA VAL A 45 -7.56 16.64 -1.24
C VAL A 45 -7.08 17.85 -2.05
N ALA A 46 -7.95 18.80 -2.38
CA ALA A 46 -7.59 20.01 -3.10
C ALA A 46 -6.48 20.81 -2.37
N ASP A 47 -6.58 20.94 -1.04
CA ASP A 47 -5.63 21.70 -0.23
C ASP A 47 -4.28 21.00 -0.07
N THR A 48 -4.27 19.66 -0.04
CA THR A 48 -3.08 18.88 0.34
C THR A 48 -2.46 18.05 -0.77
N HIS A 49 -3.11 17.92 -1.92
CA HIS A 49 -2.66 17.12 -3.07
C HIS A 49 -2.30 17.96 -4.29
N THR A 50 -1.93 19.23 -4.10
CA THR A 50 -1.36 20.01 -5.20
C THR A 50 -0.11 19.31 -5.76
N PRO A 51 0.18 19.47 -7.06
CA PRO A 51 1.36 18.86 -7.69
C PRO A 51 2.66 19.14 -6.93
N GLU A 52 2.79 20.33 -6.36
CA GLU A 52 3.97 20.77 -5.62
C GLU A 52 4.12 19.99 -4.30
N ILE A 53 3.03 19.84 -3.54
CA ILE A 53 3.02 19.09 -2.28
C ILE A 53 3.30 17.60 -2.54
N GLN A 54 2.65 17.01 -3.54
CA GLN A 54 2.86 15.61 -3.90
C GLN A 54 4.27 15.36 -4.45
N ALA A 55 4.82 16.27 -5.25
CA ALA A 55 6.20 16.18 -5.72
C ALA A 55 7.22 16.28 -4.57
N ALA A 56 7.00 17.17 -3.60
CA ALA A 56 7.86 17.28 -2.42
C ALA A 56 7.83 16.01 -1.56
N ARG A 57 6.63 15.45 -1.31
CA ARG A 57 6.45 14.17 -0.60
C ARG A 57 7.10 13.02 -1.37
N GLY A 58 6.88 12.95 -2.69
CA GLY A 58 7.44 11.95 -3.58
C GLY A 58 8.97 11.99 -3.63
N ARG A 59 9.58 13.18 -3.66
CA ARG A 59 11.04 13.34 -3.58
C ARG A 59 11.60 12.78 -2.28
N LYS A 60 10.98 13.13 -1.14
CA LYS A 60 11.40 12.61 0.17
C LYS A 60 11.27 11.09 0.24
N GLY A 61 10.13 10.54 -0.20
CA GLY A 61 9.90 9.10 -0.23
C GLY A 61 10.85 8.35 -1.19
N GLY A 62 11.10 8.91 -2.37
CA GLY A 62 12.01 8.36 -3.37
C GLY A 62 13.48 8.37 -2.93
N THR A 63 13.89 9.33 -2.10
CA THR A 63 15.24 9.39 -1.54
C THR A 63 15.48 8.30 -0.51
N VAL A 64 14.46 7.96 0.28
CA VAL A 64 14.54 6.95 1.35
C VAL A 64 14.28 5.53 0.81
N SER A 65 13.35 5.39 -0.12
CA SER A 65 12.95 4.09 -0.64
C SER A 65 14.02 3.46 -1.54
N LYS A 66 14.19 2.15 -1.41
CA LYS A 66 15.05 1.34 -2.27
C LYS A 66 14.21 0.24 -2.89
N ARG A 67 14.38 0.00 -4.19
CA ARG A 67 13.70 -1.10 -4.88
C ARG A 67 14.50 -2.40 -4.68
N GLY A 68 13.87 -3.40 -4.08
CA GLY A 68 14.42 -4.76 -4.01
C GLY A 68 14.42 -5.48 -5.36
N SER A 69 15.12 -6.61 -5.43
CA SER A 69 15.01 -7.53 -6.58
C SER A 69 13.67 -8.24 -6.57
N VAL A 70 13.11 -8.49 -7.75
CA VAL A 70 11.92 -9.34 -7.91
C VAL A 70 12.41 -10.79 -8.03
N GLU A 71 12.00 -11.67 -7.11
CA GLU A 71 12.54 -13.03 -6.97
C GLU A 71 12.40 -13.85 -8.25
N ASP A 72 11.21 -13.84 -8.86
CA ASP A 72 10.92 -14.61 -10.08
C ASP A 72 11.35 -13.91 -11.37
N SER A 73 12.08 -12.80 -11.29
CA SER A 73 12.58 -12.15 -12.50
C SER A 73 13.75 -12.93 -13.09
N GLU A 74 13.84 -12.94 -14.42
CA GLU A 74 15.00 -13.48 -15.16
C GLU A 74 16.34 -12.89 -14.65
N ARG A 75 16.31 -11.65 -14.14
CA ARG A 75 17.47 -10.99 -13.53
C ARG A 75 17.90 -11.61 -12.20
N SER A 76 16.96 -12.15 -11.43
CA SER A 76 17.20 -12.80 -10.14
C SER A 76 17.48 -14.29 -10.30
N LEU A 77 16.74 -14.97 -11.18
CA LEU A 77 16.93 -16.40 -11.48
C LEU A 77 18.20 -16.68 -12.28
N LYS A 78 18.68 -15.69 -13.05
CA LYS A 78 19.93 -15.73 -13.82
C LYS A 78 20.12 -17.02 -14.63
N PRO A 79 19.20 -17.36 -15.56
CA PRO A 79 19.25 -18.62 -16.31
C PRO A 79 20.54 -18.81 -17.11
N TRP A 80 21.24 -17.73 -17.46
CA TRP A 80 22.54 -17.80 -18.11
C TRP A 80 23.63 -18.48 -17.27
N GLU A 81 23.56 -18.41 -15.93
CA GLU A 81 24.48 -19.12 -15.03
C GLU A 81 24.28 -20.64 -15.18
N ALA A 82 23.03 -21.12 -15.19
CA ALA A 82 22.71 -22.53 -15.42
C ALA A 82 23.10 -23.02 -16.82
N LEU A 83 23.04 -22.14 -17.83
CA LEU A 83 23.46 -22.42 -19.21
C LEU A 83 24.98 -22.33 -19.42
N GLY A 84 25.76 -21.93 -18.42
CA GLY A 84 27.21 -21.77 -18.55
C GLY A 84 27.64 -20.65 -19.50
N ILE A 85 26.76 -19.69 -19.81
CA ILE A 85 27.03 -18.57 -20.72
C ILE A 85 26.95 -17.23 -20.00
N SER A 86 27.54 -16.19 -20.59
CA SER A 86 27.42 -14.84 -20.05
C SER A 86 25.99 -14.29 -20.22
N ARG A 87 25.56 -13.40 -19.30
CA ARG A 87 24.31 -12.64 -19.41
C ARG A 87 24.17 -11.94 -20.77
N ARG A 88 25.26 -11.37 -21.30
CA ARG A 88 25.26 -10.68 -22.60
C ARG A 88 24.95 -11.66 -23.74
N THR A 89 25.56 -12.85 -23.71
CA THR A 89 25.33 -13.90 -24.70
C THR A 89 23.89 -14.36 -24.69
N TYR A 90 23.32 -14.59 -23.50
CA TYR A 90 21.92 -14.98 -23.32
C TYR A 90 20.94 -14.03 -24.01
N TYR A 91 21.03 -12.72 -23.75
CA TYR A 91 20.13 -11.74 -24.39
C TYR A 91 20.34 -11.61 -25.90
N ARG A 92 21.57 -11.81 -26.41
CA ARG A 92 21.83 -11.83 -27.86
C ARG A 92 21.17 -13.03 -28.54
N HIS A 93 21.23 -14.21 -27.91
CA HIS A 93 20.56 -15.41 -28.42
C HIS A 93 19.04 -15.24 -28.40
N LYS A 94 18.50 -14.75 -27.28
CA LYS A 94 17.06 -14.46 -27.14
C LYS A 94 16.54 -13.50 -28.21
N LYS A 95 17.30 -12.42 -28.50
CA LYS A 95 16.96 -11.47 -29.57
C LYS A 95 16.94 -12.13 -30.95
N ARG A 96 17.95 -12.95 -31.26
CA ARG A 96 18.02 -13.67 -32.54
C ARG A 96 16.86 -14.65 -32.69
N GLN A 97 16.49 -15.34 -31.62
CA GLN A 97 15.38 -16.29 -31.63
C GLN A 97 14.04 -15.58 -31.88
N SER A 98 13.81 -14.43 -31.26
CA SER A 98 12.60 -13.62 -31.50
C SER A 98 12.52 -12.96 -32.88
N GLU A 99 13.63 -12.91 -33.64
CA GLU A 99 13.65 -12.39 -35.02
C GLU A 99 13.37 -13.50 -36.05
N ILE A 100 13.36 -14.76 -35.61
CA ILE A 100 13.13 -15.96 -36.45
C ILE A 100 11.69 -16.48 -36.30
N GLU A 101 11.05 -16.25 -35.15
CA GLU A 101 9.59 -16.41 -34.93
C GLU A 101 8.79 -15.23 -35.51
#